data_AF-A0A2J6H320-F1
#
_entry.id   AF-A0A2J6H320-F1
#
_cell.length_a   1.000
_cell.length_b   1.000
_cell.length_c   1.000
_cell.angle_alpha   90.00
_cell.angle_beta   90.00
_cell.angle_gamma   90.00
#
_symmetry.space_group_name_H-M   'P 1'
#
loop_
_entity.id
_entity.type
_entity.pdbx_description
1 polymer ?
#
loop_
_entity_poly.entity_id
_entity_poly.type
_entity_poly.pdbx_seq_one_letter_code
_entity_poly.pdbx_strand_id
1 'polypeptide(L)'
;MKFFEEKRREVMKHIEKFMLEKMNEYLKPIDTIWQPSDFLPDASRDTFFSEIKELQESAKGLSYDLVAVLIGDTITEEALPTYESWLTMVEGVSDDEEGGWMKWTRHWTAEE
;
A
#
# COMPACT_ATOMS: atom_id res chain seq x y z
N MET A 1 -3.36 15.50 30.44
CA MET A 1 -3.07 15.02 29.06
C MET A 1 -2.10 13.84 29.07
N LYS A 2 -0.89 13.98 29.65
CA LYS A 2 0.13 12.91 29.75
C LYS A 2 -0.33 11.51 30.20
N PHE A 3 -1.28 11.42 31.14
CA PHE A 3 -1.81 10.12 31.60
C PHE A 3 -2.51 9.30 30.50
N PHE A 4 -3.10 9.96 29.49
CA PHE A 4 -3.75 9.27 28.37
C PHE A 4 -2.75 8.78 27.32
N GLU A 5 -1.63 9.49 27.12
CA GLU A 5 -0.53 9.09 26.24
C GLU A 5 0.14 7.80 26.76
N GLU A 6 0.42 7.72 28.06
CA GLU A 6 1.04 6.53 28.67
C GLU A 6 0.17 5.27 28.54
N LYS A 7 -1.15 5.38 28.74
CA LYS A 7 -2.09 4.27 28.55
C LYS A 7 -2.18 3.80 27.10
N ARG A 8 -2.14 4.73 26.13
CA ARG A 8 -2.14 4.39 24.70
C ARG A 8 -0.87 3.64 24.32
N ARG A 9 0.29 4.04 24.88
CA ARG A 9 1.57 3.35 24.67
C ARG A 9 1.54 1.89 25.12
N GLU A 10 0.97 1.62 26.29
CA GLU A 10 0.89 0.26 26.84
C GLU A 10 0.03 -0.65 25.95
N VAL A 11 -1.08 -0.13 25.44
CA VAL A 11 -1.95 -0.84 24.51
C VAL A 11 -1.22 -1.15 23.20
N MET A 12 -0.53 -0.16 22.60
CA MET A 12 0.21 -0.39 21.35
C MET A 12 1.31 -1.45 21.51
N LYS A 13 2.03 -1.47 22.63
CA LYS A 13 3.03 -2.51 22.94
C LYS A 13 2.42 -3.88 23.19
N HIS A 14 1.21 -3.94 23.76
CA HIS A 14 0.51 -5.20 23.95
C HIS A 14 0.05 -5.79 22.62
N ILE A 15 -0.54 -4.96 21.76
CA ILE A 15 -1.05 -5.36 20.44
C ILE A 15 0.09 -5.73 19.49
N GLU A 16 1.25 -5.06 19.57
CA GLU A 16 2.42 -5.33 18.72
C GLU A 16 2.77 -6.82 18.64
N LYS A 17 2.72 -7.52 19.77
CA LYS A 17 3.01 -8.96 19.83
C LYS A 17 2.03 -9.78 19.00
N PHE A 18 0.73 -9.50 19.16
CA PHE A 18 -0.32 -10.18 18.41
C PHE A 18 -0.23 -9.86 16.91
N MET A 19 0.03 -8.59 16.57
CA MET A 19 0.24 -8.17 15.19
C MET A 19 1.42 -8.92 14.57
N LEU A 20 2.56 -9.01 15.25
CA LEU A 20 3.75 -9.74 14.77
C LEU A 20 3.46 -11.22 14.54
N GLU A 21 2.71 -11.87 15.44
CA GLU A 21 2.28 -13.27 15.27
C GLU A 21 1.35 -13.46 14.06
N LYS A 22 0.54 -12.44 13.75
CA LYS A 22 -0.44 -12.45 12.66
C LYS A 22 0.05 -11.86 11.36
N MET A 23 1.26 -11.30 11.34
CA MET A 23 1.80 -10.57 10.19
C MET A 23 1.78 -11.42 8.91
N ASN A 24 2.23 -12.68 9.00
CA ASN A 24 2.27 -13.61 7.87
C ASN A 24 0.89 -14.16 7.44
N GLU A 25 -0.16 -13.91 8.22
CA GLU A 25 -1.53 -14.27 7.85
C GLU A 25 -2.17 -13.20 6.96
N TYR A 26 -1.78 -11.94 7.14
CA TYR A 26 -2.36 -10.79 6.46
C TYR A 26 -1.48 -10.20 5.36
N LEU A 27 -0.16 -10.24 5.53
CA LEU A 27 0.81 -9.78 4.53
C LEU A 27 1.29 -10.97 3.71
N LYS A 28 1.30 -10.80 2.39
CA LYS A 28 1.66 -11.89 1.49
C LYS A 28 3.18 -11.94 1.32
N PRO A 29 3.78 -13.14 1.15
CA PRO A 29 5.17 -13.24 0.72
C PRO A 29 5.37 -12.52 -0.63
N ILE A 30 6.41 -11.68 -0.74
CA ILE A 30 6.68 -10.81 -1.91
C ILE A 30 6.69 -11.60 -3.23
N ASP A 31 7.23 -12.82 -3.21
CA ASP A 31 7.31 -13.73 -4.35
C ASP A 31 5.93 -14.29 -4.81
N THR A 32 4.88 -14.03 -4.04
CA THR A 32 3.50 -14.44 -4.34
C THR A 32 2.58 -13.25 -4.65
N ILE A 33 3.08 -12.02 -4.53
CA ILE A 33 2.32 -10.79 -4.80
C ILE A 33 2.40 -10.47 -6.30
N TRP A 34 1.24 -10.19 -6.90
CA TRP A 34 1.18 -9.72 -8.28
C TRP A 34 1.92 -8.39 -8.42
N GLN A 35 2.53 -8.16 -9.58
CA GLN A 35 3.22 -6.91 -9.88
C GLN A 35 2.45 -6.13 -10.95
N PRO A 36 2.57 -4.79 -11.01
CA PRO A 36 1.90 -4.00 -12.05
C PRO A 36 2.20 -4.48 -13.48
N SER A 37 3.41 -4.99 -13.71
CA SER A 37 3.82 -5.59 -14.99
C SER A 37 2.99 -6.81 -15.40
N ASP A 38 2.36 -7.51 -14.47
CA ASP A 38 1.51 -8.67 -14.78
C ASP A 38 0.21 -8.27 -15.51
N PHE A 39 -0.19 -6.99 -15.40
CA PHE A 39 -1.42 -6.45 -15.97
C PHE A 39 -1.18 -5.41 -17.08
N LEU A 40 0.08 -5.07 -17.38
CA LEU A 40 0.43 -4.06 -18.36
C LEU A 40 1.12 -4.66 -19.59
N PRO A 41 0.96 -4.05 -20.78
CA PRO A 41 1.71 -4.46 -21.97
C PRO A 41 3.22 -4.46 -21.73
N ASP A 42 3.89 -5.53 -22.15
CA ASP A 42 5.32 -5.73 -21.92
C ASP A 42 6.15 -5.02 -22.99
N ALA A 43 6.85 -3.95 -22.58
CA ALA A 43 7.66 -3.10 -23.45
C ALA A 43 8.89 -3.80 -24.05
N SER A 44 9.26 -4.99 -23.57
CA SER A 44 10.36 -5.79 -24.12
C SER A 44 9.97 -6.62 -25.34
N ARG A 45 8.67 -6.72 -25.65
CA ARG A 45 8.13 -7.56 -26.73
C ARG A 45 7.78 -6.74 -27.97
N ASP A 46 7.92 -7.37 -29.15
CA ASP A 46 7.53 -6.76 -30.42
C ASP A 46 6.03 -6.43 -30.51
N THR A 47 5.20 -7.05 -29.65
CA THR A 47 3.74 -6.85 -29.56
C THR A 47 3.32 -5.64 -28.74
N PHE A 48 4.25 -4.96 -28.06
CA PHE A 48 3.95 -3.86 -27.14
C PHE A 48 3.05 -2.79 -27.75
N PHE A 49 3.42 -2.27 -28.93
CA PHE A 49 2.65 -1.19 -29.57
C PHE A 49 1.27 -1.63 -30.07
N SER A 50 1.07 -2.91 -30.41
CA SER A 50 -0.26 -3.43 -30.74
C SER A 50 -1.12 -3.56 -29.49
N GLU A 51 -0.57 -4.11 -28.40
CA GLU A 51 -1.29 -4.27 -27.13
C GLU A 51 -1.70 -2.91 -26.52
N ILE A 52 -0.83 -1.90 -26.62
CA ILE A 52 -1.17 -0.51 -26.22
C ILE A 52 -2.35 0.04 -27.03
N LYS A 53 -2.39 -0.20 -28.35
CA LYS A 53 -3.51 0.24 -29.19
C LYS A 53 -4.81 -0.47 -28.78
N GLU A 54 -4.75 -1.78 -28.55
CA GLU A 54 -5.91 -2.55 -28.10
C GLU A 54 -6.45 -2.07 -26.75
N LEU A 55 -5.56 -1.74 -25.80
CA LEU A 55 -5.92 -1.15 -24.52
C LEU A 55 -6.61 0.21 -24.70
N GLN A 56 -6.06 1.08 -25.55
CA GLN A 56 -6.63 2.40 -25.84
C GLN A 56 -8.00 2.30 -26.53
N GLU A 57 -8.18 1.40 -27.50
CA GLU A 57 -9.47 1.17 -28.14
C GLU A 57 -10.51 0.65 -27.13
N SER A 58 -10.11 -0.24 -26.23
CA SER A 58 -10.99 -0.74 -25.17
C SER A 58 -11.40 0.38 -24.20
N ALA A 59 -10.46 1.25 -23.84
CA ALA A 59 -10.69 2.38 -22.95
C ALA A 59 -11.67 3.43 -23.52
N LYS A 60 -11.79 3.56 -24.85
CA LYS A 60 -12.77 4.48 -25.48
C LYS A 60 -14.22 4.15 -25.14
N GLY A 61 -14.50 2.91 -24.73
CA GLY A 61 -15.83 2.49 -24.30
C GLY A 61 -16.20 2.91 -22.88
N LEU A 62 -15.25 3.43 -22.09
CA LEU A 62 -15.50 3.82 -20.71
C LEU A 62 -16.24 5.16 -20.64
N SER A 63 -17.19 5.28 -19.71
CA SER A 63 -17.90 6.54 -19.49
C SER A 63 -16.98 7.58 -18.87
N TYR A 64 -17.26 8.86 -19.14
CA TYR A 64 -16.55 9.97 -18.50
C TYR A 64 -16.59 9.87 -16.97
N ASP A 65 -17.75 9.56 -16.39
CA ASP A 65 -17.92 9.47 -14.94
C ASP A 65 -17.04 8.37 -14.33
N LEU A 66 -16.93 7.22 -15.00
CA LEU A 66 -16.05 6.14 -14.55
C LEU A 66 -14.58 6.56 -14.61
N VAL A 67 -14.16 7.17 -15.71
CA VAL A 67 -12.77 7.65 -15.85
C VAL A 67 -12.44 8.71 -14.80
N ALA A 68 -13.38 9.61 -14.49
CA ALA A 68 -13.19 10.62 -13.44
C ALA A 68 -12.99 9.99 -12.05
N VAL A 69 -13.74 8.94 -11.72
CA VAL A 69 -13.56 8.19 -10.47
C VAL A 69 -12.20 7.48 -10.44
N LEU A 70 -11.82 6.79 -11.53
CA LEU A 70 -10.52 6.09 -11.62
C LEU A 70 -9.33 7.06 -11.49
N ILE A 71 -9.42 8.26 -12.06
CA ILE A 71 -8.40 9.29 -11.87
C ILE A 71 -8.32 9.73 -10.42
N GLY A 72 -9.47 9.95 -9.76
CA GLY A 72 -9.50 10.31 -8.34
C GLY A 72 -8.91 9.23 -7.43
N ASP A 73 -9.19 7.97 -7.74
CA ASP A 73 -8.63 6.79 -7.07
C ASP A 73 -7.11 6.76 -7.22
N THR A 74 -6.61 6.85 -8.46
CA THR A 74 -5.16 6.87 -8.76
C THR A 74 -4.43 8.01 -8.04
N ILE A 75 -5.01 9.22 -8.00
CA ILE A 75 -4.41 10.36 -7.29
C ILE A 75 -4.33 10.09 -5.78
N THR A 76 -5.30 9.37 -5.22
CA THR A 76 -5.32 9.02 -3.80
C THR A 76 -4.24 8.00 -3.50
N GLU A 77 -4.09 6.95 -4.32
CA GLU A 77 -3.03 5.95 -4.13
C GLU A 77 -1.62 6.56 -4.28
N GLU A 78 -1.41 7.44 -5.25
CA GLU A 78 -0.12 8.15 -5.44
C GLU A 78 0.25 9.09 -4.26
N ALA A 79 -0.68 9.36 -3.35
CA ALA A 79 -0.41 10.12 -2.13
C ALA A 79 0.20 9.26 -0.99
N LEU A 80 0.54 7.99 -1.25
CA LEU A 80 1.09 7.01 -0.30
C LEU A 80 2.19 7.55 0.64
N PRO A 81 3.17 8.36 0.20
CA PRO A 81 4.19 8.91 1.13
C PRO A 81 3.59 9.72 2.29
N THR A 82 2.42 10.32 2.08
CA THR A 82 1.69 11.05 3.14
C THR A 82 1.10 10.07 4.16
N TYR A 83 0.56 8.95 3.71
CA TYR A 83 -0.05 7.93 4.57
C TYR A 83 1.00 7.19 5.41
N GLU A 84 2.11 6.78 4.79
CA GLU A 84 3.25 6.18 5.48
C GLU A 84 3.78 7.13 6.57
N SER A 85 4.02 8.39 6.22
CA SER A 85 4.48 9.42 7.16
C SER A 85 3.52 9.57 8.34
N TRP A 86 2.21 9.57 8.09
CA TRP A 86 1.22 9.69 9.14
C TRP A 86 1.21 8.48 10.09
N LEU A 87 1.36 7.27 9.55
CA LEU A 87 1.43 6.03 10.34
C LEU A 87 2.72 5.92 11.18
N THR A 88 3.84 6.43 10.67
CA THR A 88 5.12 6.42 11.40
C THR A 88 5.18 7.47 12.51
N MET A 89 4.38 8.54 12.43
CA MET A 89 4.30 9.61 13.43
C MET A 89 3.35 9.31 14.61
N VAL A 90 2.84 8.08 14.75
CA VAL A 90 1.94 7.72 15.85
C VAL A 90 2.68 7.77 17.19
N GLU A 91 2.31 8.73 18.03
CA GLU A 91 2.89 8.90 19.36
C GLU A 91 2.77 7.64 20.21
N GLY A 92 3.89 7.20 20.78
CA GLY A 92 3.95 6.03 21.66
C GLY A 92 4.25 4.71 20.95
N VAL A 93 4.39 4.71 19.64
CA VAL A 93 5.00 3.61 18.88
C VAL A 93 6.51 3.84 18.79
N SER A 94 7.30 2.77 18.83
CA SER A 94 8.75 2.87 18.68
C SER A 94 9.08 3.27 17.24
N ASP A 95 10.00 4.23 17.07
CA ASP A 95 10.59 4.64 15.79
C ASP A 95 11.76 3.74 15.36
N ASP A 96 12.03 2.69 16.15
CA ASP A 96 13.00 1.65 15.82
C ASP A 96 12.55 0.90 14.55
N GLU A 97 13.37 0.96 13.50
CA GLU A 97 13.12 0.27 12.24
C GLU A 97 12.94 -1.25 12.43
N GLU A 98 13.59 -1.83 13.44
CA GLU A 98 13.45 -3.24 13.77
C GLU A 98 12.22 -3.57 14.63
N GLY A 99 11.52 -2.53 15.11
CA GLY A 99 10.26 -2.61 15.84
C GLY A 99 9.13 -3.21 15.00
N GLY A 100 8.18 -3.88 15.65
CA GLY A 100 7.14 -4.62 14.97
C GLY A 100 6.21 -3.72 14.16
N TRP A 101 5.78 -2.61 14.75
CA TRP A 101 4.93 -1.64 14.04
C TRP A 101 5.62 -1.01 12.83
N MET A 102 6.92 -0.70 12.93
CA MET A 102 7.67 -0.16 11.79
C MET A 102 7.86 -1.20 10.69
N LYS A 103 8.07 -2.47 11.03
CA LYS A 103 8.08 -3.57 10.06
C LYS A 103 6.74 -3.66 9.33
N TRP A 104 5.63 -3.68 10.08
CA TRP A 104 4.29 -3.70 9.49
C TRP A 104 4.07 -2.54 8.52
N THR A 105 4.35 -1.31 8.95
CA THR A 105 4.15 -0.12 8.10
C THR A 105 4.96 -0.22 6.82
N ARG A 106 6.24 -0.60 6.88
CA ARG A 106 7.06 -0.75 5.66
C ARG A 106 6.57 -1.84 4.72
N HIS A 107 6.10 -2.97 5.26
CA HIS A 107 5.55 -4.03 4.41
C HIS A 107 4.24 -3.61 3.77
N TRP A 108 3.32 -2.99 4.53
CA TRP A 108 2.08 -2.46 3.99
C TRP A 108 2.35 -1.40 2.91
N THR A 109 3.25 -0.45 3.16
CA THR A 109 3.67 0.57 2.18
C THR A 109 4.37 -0.02 0.96
N ALA A 110 4.92 -1.25 1.03
CA ALA A 110 5.46 -1.91 -0.15
C ALA A 110 4.39 -2.65 -0.97
N GLU A 111 3.22 -2.95 -0.38
CA GLU A 111 2.09 -3.57 -1.07
C GLU A 111 1.15 -2.53 -1.71
N GLU A 112 1.00 -1.36 -1.09
CA GLU A 112 0.31 -0.17 -1.65
C GLU A 112 1.16 0.52 -2.73
#